data_AF-Q05U31-F1
#
_entry.id   AF-Q05U31-F1
#
_cell.length_a   1.000
_cell.length_b   1.000
_cell.length_c   1.000
_cell.angle_alpha   90.00
_cell.angle_beta   90.00
_cell.angle_gamma   90.00
#
_symmetry.space_group_name_H-M   'P 1'
#
loop_
_entity.id
_entity.type
_entity.pdbx_description
1 polymer ?
#
loop_
_entity_poly.entity_id
_entity_poly.type
_entity_poly.pdbx_seq_one_letter_code
_entity_poly.pdbx_strand_id
1 'polypeptide(L)' 'MKDMVCQRCGGSGIQRVADQRFRTCLSCLGQGKAIDESPEGRTSPLTPAEGSLSVEISAAVASSSAAR' A
#
# COMPACT_ATOMS: atom_id res chain seq x y z
N MET A 1 -6.93 -6.49 6.41
CA MET A 1 -6.53 -5.87 5.13
C MET A 1 -6.24 -7.00 4.16
N LYS A 2 -7.03 -7.18 3.10
CA LYS A 2 -6.82 -8.29 2.16
C LYS A 2 -5.96 -7.76 1.03
N ASP A 3 -4.67 -8.11 1.04
CA ASP A 3 -3.75 -7.73 -0.03
C ASP A 3 -4.28 -8.26 -1.36
N MET A 4 -4.70 -7.36 -2.25
CA MET A 4 -5.06 -7.75 -3.60
C MET A 4 -3.79 -8.00 -4.40
N VAL A 5 -3.71 -9.14 -5.07
CA VAL A 5 -2.57 -9.49 -5.93
C VAL A 5 -2.54 -8.55 -7.14
N CYS A 6 -1.38 -7.98 -7.44
CA CYS A 6 -1.23 -7.10 -8.60
C CYS A 6 -1.53 -7.88 -9.89
N GLN A 7 -2.63 -7.52 -10.57
CA GLN A 7 -3.09 -8.20 -11.79
C GLN A 7 -2.12 -8.00 -12.98
N ARG A 8 -1.25 -6.98 -12.93
CA ARG A 8 -0.27 -6.68 -13.98
C ARG A 8 0.94 -7.62 -13.96
N CYS A 9 1.37 -8.08 -12.79
CA CYS A 9 2.53 -8.97 -12.64
C CYS A 9 2.21 -10.30 -11.96
N GLY A 10 0.92 -10.58 -11.67
CA GLY A 10 0.49 -11.81 -11.03
C GLY A 10 1.08 -12.03 -9.63
N GLY A 11 1.47 -10.96 -8.91
CA GLY A 11 2.04 -11.09 -7.57
C GLY A 11 3.56 -11.04 -7.49
N SER A 12 4.27 -11.19 -8.60
CA SER A 12 5.73 -11.32 -8.58
C SER A 12 6.45 -10.00 -8.26
N GLY A 13 5.86 -8.85 -8.58
CA GLY A 13 6.56 -7.56 -8.56
C GLY A 13 7.47 -7.34 -9.78
N ILE A 14 7.51 -8.29 -10.72
CA ILE A 14 8.41 -8.27 -11.87
C ILE A 14 7.61 -8.49 -13.17
N GLN A 15 7.97 -7.79 -14.26
CA GLN A 15 7.43 -8.00 -15.60
C GLN A 15 8.53 -8.54 -16.52
N ARG A 16 8.19 -9.55 -17.33
CA ARG A 16 9.05 -10.04 -18.42
C ARG A 16 8.90 -9.13 -19.64
N VAL A 17 9.99 -8.56 -20.13
CA VAL A 17 10.00 -7.64 -21.29
C VAL A 17 10.61 -8.24 -22.54
N ALA A 18 11.38 -9.32 -22.40
CA ALA A 18 11.87 -10.17 -23.49
C ALA A 18 12.27 -11.53 -22.91
N ASP A 19 12.72 -12.46 -23.75
CA ASP A 19 13.36 -13.67 -23.26
C ASP A 19 14.56 -13.32 -22.38
N GLN A 20 14.45 -13.69 -21.11
CA GLN A 20 15.45 -13.47 -20.06
C GLN A 20 15.68 -12.00 -19.65
N ARG A 21 14.81 -11.06 -20.06
CA ARG A 21 14.83 -9.69 -19.55
C ARG A 21 13.63 -9.40 -18.69
N PHE A 22 13.90 -8.84 -17.52
CA PHE A 22 12.91 -8.51 -16.52
C PHE A 22 13.05 -7.05 -16.10
N ARG A 23 11.94 -6.42 -15.74
CA ARG A 23 11.92 -5.11 -15.08
C ARG A 23 10.98 -5.14 -13.88
N THR A 24 11.17 -4.22 -12.95
CA THR A 24 10.21 -3.98 -11.87
C THR A 24 8.83 -3.63 -12.44
N CYS A 25 7.78 -4.22 -11.85
CA CYS A 25 6.42 -3.92 -12.22
C CYS A 25 6.08 -2.50 -11.73
N LEU A 26 5.94 -1.57 -12.67
CA LEU A 26 5.68 -0.16 -12.34
C LEU A 26 4.30 0.06 -11.71
N SER A 27 3.32 -0.81 -12.01
CA SER A 27 1.97 -0.68 -11.43
C SER A 27 1.88 -1.04 -9.95
N CYS A 28 2.85 -1.79 -9.41
CA CYS A 28 2.92 -2.09 -7.98
C CYS A 28 4.26 -1.69 -7.37
N LEU A 29 5.10 -0.96 -8.10
CA LEU A 29 6.45 -0.54 -7.69
C LEU A 29 7.30 -1.70 -7.14
N GLY A 30 7.13 -2.90 -7.69
CA GLY A 30 7.84 -4.10 -7.24
C GLY A 30 7.27 -4.81 -6.02
N GLN A 31 6.18 -4.33 -5.42
CA GLN A 31 5.59 -4.91 -4.20
C GLN A 31 4.77 -6.19 -4.45
N GLY A 32 4.40 -6.47 -5.70
CA GLY A 32 3.56 -7.62 -6.06
C GLY A 32 2.09 -7.50 -5.66
N LYS A 33 1.73 -6.51 -4.85
CA LYS A 33 0.36 -6.26 -4.38
C LYS A 33 -0.20 -5.02 -5.07
N ALA A 34 -1.52 -4.94 -5.19
CA ALA A 34 -2.18 -3.71 -5.57
C ALA A 34 -1.88 -2.67 -4.47
N ILE A 35 -1.19 -1.61 -4.85
CA ILE A 35 -1.22 -0.38 -4.07
C ILE A 35 -2.65 0.15 -4.25
N ASP A 36 -3.42 0.15 -3.17
CA ASP A 36 -4.69 0.83 -3.12
C ASP A 36 -4.36 2.33 -3.17
N GLU A 37 -4.12 2.83 -4.38
CA GLU A 37 -3.97 4.26 -4.66
C GLU A 37 -5.38 4.87 -4.68
N SER A 38 -6.13 4.70 -3.60
CA SER A 38 -7.37 5.46 -3.41
C SER A 38 -7.07 6.69 -2.57
N PRO A 39 -6.94 7.87 -3.19
CA PRO A 39 -7.29 9.12 -2.55
C PRO A 39 -8.81 9.38 -2.66
N GLU A 40 -9.68 8.38 -2.60
CA GLU A 40 -11.13 8.59 -2.69
C GLU A 40 -11.77 8.80 -1.31
N GLY A 41 -11.48 9.98 -0.76
CA GLY A 41 -12.52 10.85 -0.22
C GLY A 41 -13.27 11.58 -1.34
N ARG A 42 -13.81 10.87 -2.34
CA ARG A 42 -14.55 11.53 -3.44
C ARG A 42 -15.53 10.64 -4.20
N THR A 43 -16.41 9.96 -3.46
CA THR A 43 -17.82 9.92 -3.89
C THR A 43 -18.65 10.43 -2.72
N SER A 44 -19.17 11.64 -2.83
CA SER A 44 -20.30 12.07 -2.01
C SER A 44 -21.56 11.50 -2.65
N PRO A 45 -22.24 10.50 -2.05
CA PRO A 45 -23.63 10.68 -1.73
C PRO A 45 -23.69 11.65 -0.54
N LEU A 46 -24.48 12.71 -0.67
CA LEU A 46 -24.94 13.48 0.48
C LEU A 46 -25.71 12.51 1.41
N THR A 47 -25.03 11.90 2.36
CA THR A 47 -25.65 11.16 3.47
C THR A 47 -25.25 11.85 4.78
N PRO A 48 -26.22 12.29 5.60
CA PRO A 48 -25.92 13.00 6.84
C PRO A 48 -25.08 12.16 7.79
N ALA A 49 -24.14 12.82 8.44
CA ALA A 49 -23.20 12.29 9.40
C ALA A 49 -23.88 11.60 10.59
N GLU A 50 -23.40 10.41 10.95
CA GLU A 50 -23.56 9.82 12.28
C GLU A 50 -22.24 9.12 12.65
N GLY A 51 -21.56 9.69 13.65
CA GLY A 51 -20.78 8.99 14.66
C GLY A 51 -19.48 8.25 14.26
N SER A 52 -18.36 8.86 14.63
CA SER A 52 -17.47 8.35 15.71
C SER A 52 -15.98 8.49 15.38
N LEU A 53 -15.36 9.52 15.95
CA LEU A 53 -13.92 9.70 16.04
C LEU A 53 -13.36 8.86 17.18
N SER A 54 -12.36 8.03 16.89
CA SER A 54 -11.29 7.69 17.84
C SER A 54 -10.06 7.23 17.06
N VAL A 55 -9.19 8.17 16.73
CA VAL A 55 -7.81 7.89 16.30
C VAL A 55 -6.94 8.07 17.54
N GLU A 56 -6.57 6.98 18.18
CA GLU A 56 -5.52 6.99 19.20
C GLU A 56 -4.16 6.98 18.51
N ILE A 57 -3.55 8.16 18.41
CA ILE A 57 -2.13 8.29 18.11
C ILE A 57 -1.35 7.96 19.38
N SER A 58 -0.84 6.74 19.49
CA SER A 58 0.22 6.43 20.47
C SER A 58 1.58 6.51 19.78
N ALA A 59 2.17 7.69 19.88
CA ALA A 59 3.59 7.89 19.65
C ALA A 59 4.38 7.15 20.73
N ALA A 60 5.33 6.31 20.33
CA ALA A 60 6.40 5.84 21.21
C ALA A 60 7.74 6.11 20.53
N VAL A 61 8.47 7.08 21.09
CA VAL A 61 9.82 7.46 20.72
C VAL A 61 10.83 6.91 21.75
N ALA A 62 12.05 6.67 21.26
CA ALA A 62 13.33 6.51 21.97
C ALA A 62 13.48 5.25 22.86
N SER A 63 14.60 4.53 22.86
CA SER A 63 15.96 5.08 23.00
C SER A 63 17.03 4.11 22.50
N SER A 64 18.12 4.68 21.98
CA SER A 64 19.38 3.98 21.70
C SER A 64 20.15 3.71 23.00
N SER A 65 20.84 2.57 23.07
CA SER A 65 22.00 2.40 23.95
C SER A 65 23.04 1.50 23.29
N ALA A 66 24.20 2.09 23.05
CA ALA A 66 25.41 1.41 22.62
C ALA A 66 25.94 0.52 23.76
N ALA A 67 26.47 -0.65 23.39
CA ALA A 67 27.42 -1.39 24.21
C ALA A 67 28.57 -1.84 23.31
N ARG A 68 29.79 -1.55 23.76
CA ARG A 68 31.07 -1.80 23.09
C ARG A 68 31.51 -3.24 23.28
#